data_AF-A0A402DKT8-F1
#
_entry.id   AF-A0A402DKT8-F1
#
_cell.length_a   1.000
_cell.length_b   1.000
_cell.length_c   1.000
_cell.angle_alpha   90.00
_cell.angle_beta   90.00
_cell.angle_gamma   90.00
#
_symmetry.space_group_name_H-M   'P 1'
#
loop_
_entity.id
_entity.type
_entity.pdbx_description
1 polymer ?
#
loop_
_entity_poly.entity_id
_entity_poly.type
_entity_poly.pdbx_seq_one_letter_code
_entity_poly.pdbx_strand_id
1 'polypeptide(L)'
;MSQTENTTSVKKDAIESVLAFDGIDDYVQLPAANTDYSQGFTVEAWVQHKSFRSWSRIIDFGNGAEKNSIVLGNVGKSNALGLHLFCNNGKHFIEAPNALEIGKWTHVAATIDKSGMGKLYFRRS
;
A
#
# COMPACT_ATOMS: atom_id res chain seq x y z
N MET A 1 -47.19 -1.85 36.68
CA MET A 1 -46.18 -0.82 36.39
C MET A 1 -45.18 -1.43 35.43
N SER A 2 -45.22 -0.99 34.18
CA SER A 2 -44.24 -1.32 33.15
C SER A 2 -43.01 -0.44 33.35
N GLN A 3 -41.81 -1.00 33.30
CA GLN A 3 -40.65 -0.27 32.81
C GLN A 3 -40.07 -1.06 31.64
N THR A 4 -40.15 -0.42 30.48
CA THR A 4 -39.62 -0.87 29.21
C THR A 4 -38.16 -0.42 29.16
N GLU A 5 -37.21 -1.35 29.10
CA GLU A 5 -35.81 -0.99 28.86
C GLU A 5 -35.63 -0.73 27.36
N ASN A 6 -35.38 0.54 27.02
CA ASN A 6 -35.04 0.97 25.67
C ASN A 6 -33.65 0.45 25.30
N THR A 7 -33.61 -0.40 24.28
CA THR A 7 -32.39 -0.80 23.59
C THR A 7 -31.78 0.42 22.90
N THR A 8 -30.51 0.71 23.18
CA THR A 8 -29.69 1.49 22.25
C THR A 8 -28.58 0.59 21.75
N SER A 9 -28.88 -0.20 20.73
CA SER A 9 -27.84 -0.79 19.88
C SER A 9 -27.19 0.37 19.12
N VAL A 10 -26.04 0.84 19.59
CA VAL A 10 -25.18 1.69 18.77
C VAL A 10 -24.70 0.84 17.61
N LYS A 11 -25.36 0.95 16.45
CA LYS A 11 -24.74 0.55 15.19
C LYS A 11 -23.51 1.42 15.04
N LYS A 12 -22.33 0.83 15.22
CA LYS A 12 -21.06 1.46 14.85
C LYS A 12 -20.96 1.39 13.32
N ASP A 13 -21.83 2.14 12.64
CA ASP A 13 -21.60 2.50 11.24
C ASP A 13 -20.57 3.64 11.23
N ALA A 14 -19.35 3.32 11.68
CA ALA A 14 -18.21 4.12 11.28
C ALA A 14 -18.10 3.90 9.78
N ILE A 15 -18.57 4.87 9.00
CA ILE A 15 -18.39 4.86 7.55
C ILE A 15 -16.88 4.99 7.33
N GLU A 16 -16.19 3.85 7.22
CA GLU A 16 -14.79 3.85 6.78
C GLU A 16 -14.78 4.46 5.38
N SER A 17 -14.33 5.70 5.30
CA SER A 17 -14.23 6.42 4.04
C SER A 17 -12.99 5.91 3.34
N VAL A 18 -13.19 5.10 2.29
CA VAL A 18 -12.12 4.54 1.49
C VAL A 18 -12.01 5.28 0.17
N LEU A 19 -10.78 5.45 -0.31
CA LEU A 19 -10.55 5.86 -1.69
C LEU A 19 -10.74 4.64 -2.59
N ALA A 20 -11.59 4.79 -3.60
CA ALA A 20 -11.82 3.77 -4.61
C ALA A 20 -11.17 4.20 -5.92
N PHE A 21 -10.33 3.32 -6.47
CA PHE A 21 -9.62 3.53 -7.73
C PHE A 21 -10.19 2.55 -8.77
N ASP A 22 -10.46 3.03 -9.98
CA ASP A 22 -11.01 2.20 -11.07
C ASP A 22 -9.93 1.38 -11.82
N GLY A 23 -8.66 1.74 -11.62
CA GLY A 23 -7.50 1.10 -12.24
C GLY A 23 -7.19 1.60 -13.65
N ILE A 24 -7.66 2.79 -14.02
CA ILE A 24 -7.40 3.47 -15.30
C ILE A 24 -6.46 4.66 -15.09
N ASP A 25 -6.93 5.72 -14.43
CA ASP A 25 -6.20 6.99 -14.28
C ASP A 25 -6.36 7.68 -12.92
N ASP A 26 -7.01 7.02 -11.94
CA ASP A 26 -7.14 7.55 -10.59
C ASP A 26 -5.83 7.46 -9.78
N TYR A 27 -5.44 8.56 -9.15
CA TYR A 27 -4.37 8.58 -8.14
C TYR A 27 -4.54 9.80 -7.21
N VAL A 28 -3.90 9.71 -6.05
CA VAL A 28 -3.70 10.88 -5.17
C VAL A 28 -2.30 11.41 -5.40
N GLN A 29 -2.21 12.64 -5.89
CA GLN A 29 -0.93 13.32 -6.06
C GLN A 29 -0.53 14.02 -4.76
N LEU A 30 0.65 13.69 -4.24
CA LEU A 30 1.28 14.48 -3.19
C LEU A 30 2.01 15.69 -3.81
N PRO A 31 2.11 16.82 -3.10
CA PRO A 31 2.99 17.92 -3.51
C PRO A 31 4.41 17.41 -3.73
N ALA A 32 5.12 18.02 -4.69
CA ALA A 32 6.52 17.70 -4.91
C ALA A 32 7.32 17.92 -3.62
N ALA A 33 8.07 16.91 -3.22
CA ALA A 33 8.87 16.93 -2.02
C ALA A 33 10.32 16.57 -2.35
N ASN A 34 11.26 17.41 -1.92
CA ASN A 34 12.70 17.10 -1.94
C ASN A 34 13.07 16.29 -0.70
N THR A 35 12.41 15.14 -0.54
CA THR A 35 12.60 14.27 0.63
C THR A 35 13.93 13.54 0.52
N ASP A 36 14.77 13.67 1.55
CA ASP A 36 15.96 12.84 1.69
C ASP A 36 15.58 11.46 2.25
N TYR A 37 15.52 10.45 1.38
CA TYR A 37 15.26 9.07 1.76
C TYR A 37 16.51 8.32 2.28
N SER A 38 17.69 8.97 2.35
CA SER A 38 18.93 8.33 2.79
C SER A 38 18.95 7.95 4.27
N GLN A 39 18.10 8.58 5.08
CA GLN A 39 17.95 8.22 6.50
C GLN A 39 17.02 7.01 6.71
N GLY A 40 16.48 6.45 5.63
CA GLY A 40 15.44 5.43 5.66
C GLY A 40 14.04 6.02 5.59
N PHE A 41 13.06 5.14 5.40
CA PHE A 41 11.65 5.50 5.34
C PHE A 41 10.78 4.33 5.75
N THR A 42 9.53 4.62 6.08
CA THR A 42 8.46 3.64 6.20
C THR A 42 7.24 4.15 5.47
N VAL A 43 6.57 3.27 4.74
CA VAL A 43 5.26 3.52 4.15
C VAL A 43 4.32 2.38 4.50
N GLU A 44 3.06 2.70 4.77
CA GLU A 44 2.04 1.71 5.10
C GLU A 44 0.67 2.10 4.57
N ALA A 45 -0.17 1.10 4.29
CA ALA A 45 -1.54 1.29 3.83
C ALA A 45 -2.41 0.07 4.16
N TRP A 46 -3.71 0.31 4.35
CA TRP A 46 -4.71 -0.73 4.16
C TRP A 46 -5.16 -0.71 2.71
N VAL A 47 -5.10 -1.86 2.04
CA VAL A 47 -5.49 -2.00 0.63
C VAL A 47 -6.41 -3.19 0.42
N GLN A 48 -7.32 -3.06 -0.55
CA GLN A 48 -8.11 -4.17 -1.06
C GLN A 48 -7.98 -4.18 -2.58
N HIS A 49 -7.37 -5.23 -3.14
CA HIS A 49 -7.25 -5.38 -4.59
C HIS A 49 -8.55 -5.93 -5.17
N LYS A 50 -9.16 -5.23 -6.14
CA LYS A 50 -10.31 -5.76 -6.91
C LYS A 50 -9.86 -6.67 -8.07
N SER A 51 -8.66 -6.45 -8.58
CA SER A 51 -7.99 -7.28 -9.57
C SER A 51 -6.47 -7.02 -9.52
N PHE A 52 -5.66 -7.90 -10.10
CA PHE A 52 -4.24 -7.68 -10.30
C PHE A 52 -3.97 -7.21 -11.73
N ARG A 53 -4.01 -5.90 -11.94
CA ARG A 53 -3.45 -5.30 -13.17
C ARG A 53 -1.93 -5.38 -13.09
N SER A 54 -1.28 -5.16 -14.23
CA SER A 54 0.18 -5.09 -14.26
C SER A 54 0.60 -3.94 -13.35
N TRP A 55 1.29 -4.25 -12.25
CA TRP A 55 1.94 -3.26 -11.41
C TRP A 55 0.98 -2.24 -10.77
N SER A 56 -0.16 -2.70 -10.25
CA SER A 56 -1.14 -1.88 -9.50
C SER A 56 -0.43 -1.23 -8.30
N ARG A 57 -0.18 0.09 -8.42
CA ARG A 57 0.62 0.86 -7.47
C ARG A 57 -0.19 1.17 -6.22
N ILE A 58 0.38 0.84 -5.08
CA ILE A 58 -0.06 1.36 -3.78
C ILE A 58 0.65 2.69 -3.54
N ILE A 59 1.95 2.73 -3.79
CA ILE A 59 2.79 3.94 -3.75
C ILE A 59 3.73 3.92 -4.96
N ASP A 60 3.91 5.09 -5.58
CA ASP A 60 4.89 5.34 -6.63
C ASP A 60 5.49 6.73 -6.41
N PHE A 61 6.70 6.78 -5.87
CA PHE A 61 7.48 8.01 -5.73
C PHE A 61 8.64 7.96 -6.70
N GLY A 62 8.65 8.81 -7.72
CA GLY A 62 9.76 8.86 -8.67
C GLY A 62 9.47 9.67 -9.92
N ASN A 63 10.35 9.56 -10.90
CA ASN A 63 10.32 10.36 -12.13
C ASN A 63 9.85 9.54 -13.35
N GLY A 64 8.94 8.60 -13.11
CA GLY A 64 8.44 7.65 -14.10
C GLY A 64 9.04 6.24 -13.95
N ALA A 65 8.59 5.33 -14.82
CA ALA A 65 8.92 3.92 -14.75
C ALA A 65 10.45 3.70 -14.72
N GLU A 66 10.90 3.04 -13.66
CA GLU A 66 12.30 2.69 -13.40
C GLU A 66 13.28 3.88 -13.34
N LYS A 67 12.80 5.12 -13.13
CA LYS A 67 13.62 6.33 -13.10
C LYS A 67 13.68 6.93 -11.70
N ASN A 68 14.63 6.46 -10.90
CA ASN A 68 14.82 6.93 -9.52
C ASN A 68 13.52 6.84 -8.72
N SER A 69 12.95 5.63 -8.65
CA SER A 69 11.61 5.41 -8.10
C SER A 69 11.56 4.38 -6.98
N ILE A 70 10.69 4.66 -6.01
CA ILE A 70 10.27 3.77 -4.92
C ILE A 70 8.84 3.34 -5.23
N VAL A 71 8.66 2.03 -5.38
CA VAL A 71 7.40 1.44 -5.82
C VAL A 71 6.97 0.37 -4.83
N LEU A 72 5.75 0.48 -4.30
CA LEU A 72 5.08 -0.56 -3.52
C LEU A 72 3.82 -0.97 -4.25
N GLY A 73 3.65 -2.27 -4.55
CA GLY A 73 2.46 -2.76 -5.25
C GLY A 73 2.58 -4.23 -5.61
N ASN A 74 1.64 -4.73 -6.42
CA ASN A 74 1.71 -6.11 -6.88
C ASN A 74 2.77 -6.27 -7.99
N VAL A 75 3.48 -7.41 -8.02
CA VAL A 75 4.57 -7.66 -8.98
C VAL A 75 4.00 -8.16 -10.30
N GLY A 76 4.16 -7.39 -11.38
CA GLY A 76 3.55 -7.69 -12.67
C GLY A 76 2.04 -7.90 -12.53
N LYS A 77 1.51 -9.02 -13.02
CA LYS A 77 0.10 -9.42 -12.84
C LYS A 77 -0.12 -10.43 -11.70
N SER A 78 0.92 -10.70 -10.91
CA SER A 78 0.85 -11.69 -9.83
C SER A 78 0.20 -11.11 -8.57
N ASN A 79 -0.02 -11.99 -7.59
CA ASN A 79 -0.46 -11.66 -6.23
C ASN A 79 0.71 -11.43 -5.25
N ALA A 80 1.95 -11.38 -5.73
CA ALA A 80 3.09 -11.05 -4.89
C ALA A 80 3.08 -9.55 -4.56
N LEU A 81 3.35 -9.19 -3.32
CA LEU A 81 3.62 -7.80 -2.92
C LEU A 81 5.10 -7.53 -3.12
N GLY A 82 5.46 -6.41 -3.76
CA GLY A 82 6.84 -6.03 -3.99
C GLY A 82 7.12 -4.60 -3.55
N LEU A 83 8.25 -4.41 -2.87
CA LEU A 83 8.94 -3.12 -2.73
C LEU A 83 10.07 -3.10 -3.75
N HIS A 84 10.01 -2.20 -4.73
CA HIS A 84 11.04 -2.03 -5.76
C HIS A 84 11.66 -0.64 -5.67
N LEU A 85 12.98 -0.61 -5.71
CA LEU A 85 13.80 0.59 -5.70
C LEU A 85 14.59 0.61 -7.00
N PHE A 86 14.37 1.63 -7.80
CA PHE A 86 15.15 1.91 -8.98
C PHE A 86 16.04 3.09 -8.66
N CYS A 87 17.34 2.87 -8.59
CA CYS A 87 18.34 3.89 -8.28
C CYS A 87 19.33 4.00 -9.44
N ASN A 88 20.04 5.12 -9.55
CA ASN A 88 21.09 5.28 -10.58
C ASN A 88 22.13 4.16 -10.58
N ASN A 89 22.37 3.52 -9.43
CA ASN A 89 23.36 2.45 -9.24
C ASN A 89 22.79 1.03 -9.34
N GLY A 90 21.50 0.85 -9.59
CA GLY A 90 20.90 -0.48 -9.75
C GLY A 90 19.44 -0.59 -9.39
N LYS A 91 18.95 -1.84 -9.46
CA LYS A 91 17.59 -2.23 -9.08
C LYS A 91 17.67 -3.10 -7.84
N HIS A 92 16.88 -2.76 -6.82
CA HIS A 92 16.77 -3.53 -5.59
C HIS A 92 15.31 -3.83 -5.31
N PHE A 93 15.02 -5.01 -4.77
CA PHE A 93 13.64 -5.37 -4.48
C PHE A 93 13.54 -6.37 -3.33
N ILE A 94 12.38 -6.32 -2.67
CA ILE A 94 11.92 -7.32 -1.72
C ILE A 94 10.53 -7.71 -2.19
N GLU A 95 10.32 -8.99 -2.44
CA GLU A 95 9.05 -9.53 -2.88
C GLU A 95 8.56 -10.58 -1.88
N ALA A 96 7.27 -10.53 -1.57
CA ALA A 96 6.56 -11.51 -0.77
C ALA A 96 5.55 -12.26 -1.66
N PRO A 97 5.90 -13.47 -2.14
CA PRO A 97 4.98 -14.29 -2.92
C PRO A 97 3.69 -14.57 -2.17
N ASN A 98 2.56 -14.61 -2.89
CA ASN A 98 1.24 -14.87 -2.34
C ASN A 98 0.76 -13.91 -1.23
N ALA A 99 1.37 -12.74 -1.08
CA ALA A 99 1.02 -11.80 0.00
C ALA A 99 -0.40 -11.20 -0.15
N LEU A 100 -0.82 -10.93 -1.39
CA LEU A 100 -2.07 -10.23 -1.70
C LEU A 100 -3.17 -11.20 -2.12
N GLU A 101 -4.42 -10.83 -1.85
CA GLU A 101 -5.60 -11.58 -2.25
C GLU A 101 -6.68 -10.61 -2.78
N ILE A 102 -7.42 -11.05 -3.79
CA ILE A 102 -8.52 -10.25 -4.35
C ILE A 102 -9.68 -10.21 -3.34
N GLY A 103 -10.25 -9.01 -3.15
CA GLY A 103 -11.42 -8.81 -2.30
C GLY A 103 -11.15 -8.88 -0.79
N LYS A 104 -9.89 -9.03 -0.36
CA LYS A 104 -9.51 -9.01 1.06
C LYS A 104 -8.74 -7.74 1.41
N TRP A 105 -9.05 -7.19 2.57
CA TRP A 105 -8.27 -6.11 3.15
C TRP A 105 -6.95 -6.67 3.68
N THR A 106 -5.86 -6.04 3.25
CA THR A 106 -4.51 -6.36 3.70
C THR A 106 -3.86 -5.07 4.16
N HIS A 107 -3.38 -5.06 5.40
CA HIS A 107 -2.44 -4.04 5.85
C HIS A 107 -1.06 -4.39 5.30
N VAL A 108 -0.43 -3.46 4.61
CA VAL A 108 0.91 -3.62 4.06
C VAL A 108 1.83 -2.53 4.63
N ALA A 109 3.08 -2.88 4.90
CA ALA A 109 4.09 -1.91 5.29
C ALA A 109 5.43 -2.28 4.67
N ALA A 110 6.16 -1.26 4.21
CA ALA A 110 7.50 -1.39 3.67
C ALA A 110 8.42 -0.38 4.37
N THR A 111 9.57 -0.85 4.83
CA THR A 111 10.57 -0.01 5.50
C THR A 111 11.94 -0.23 4.91
N ILE A 112 12.75 0.83 4.89
CA ILE A 112 14.19 0.80 4.67
C ILE A 112 14.82 1.59 5.79
N ASP A 113 15.82 1.04 6.47
CA ASP A 113 16.58 1.79 7.46
C ASP A 113 17.79 2.52 6.82
N LYS A 114 18.45 3.36 7.60
CA LYS A 114 19.64 4.11 7.18
C LYS A 114 20.79 3.22 6.66
N SER A 115 20.85 1.95 7.06
CA SER A 115 21.87 1.01 6.56
C SER A 115 21.52 0.41 5.20
N GLY A 116 20.31 0.67 4.71
CA GLY A 116 19.76 0.08 3.48
C GLY A 116 19.06 -1.26 3.71
N MET A 117 18.85 -1.69 4.97
CA MET A 117 18.13 -2.92 5.24
C MET A 117 16.63 -2.70 5.05
N GLY A 118 16.06 -3.41 4.07
CA GLY A 118 14.64 -3.36 3.78
C GLY A 118 13.85 -4.46 4.48
N LYS A 119 12.60 -4.17 4.86
CA LYS A 119 11.63 -5.18 5.33
C LYS A 119 10.26 -4.91 4.72
N LEU A 120 9.57 -5.99 4.39
CA LEU A 120 8.22 -5.98 3.83
C LEU A 120 7.29 -6.78 4.74
N TYR A 121 6.18 -6.17 5.13
CA TYR A 121 5.18 -6.74 6.03
C TYR A 121 3.82 -6.74 5.35
N PHE A 122 3.04 -7.77 5.61
CA PHE A 122 1.63 -7.84 5.22
C PHE A 122 0.82 -8.60 6.28
N ARG A 123 -0.39 -8.12 6.57
CA ARG A 123 -1.35 -8.78 7.47
C ARG A 123 -2.74 -8.77 6.86
N ARG A 124 -3.33 -9.95 6.75
CA ARG A 124 -4.72 -10.11 6.29
C ARG A 124 -5.66 -10.00 7.49
N SER A 125 -6.79 -9.32 7.30
CA SER A 125 -7.91 -9.32 8.26
C SER A 125 -8.72 -10.61 8.16
#